data_AF-A0A383A277-F1
#
_entry.id   AF-A0A383A277-F1
#
_cell.length_a   1.000
_cell.length_b   1.000
_cell.length_c   1.000
_cell.angle_alpha   90.00
_cell.angle_beta   90.00
_cell.angle_gamma   90.00
#
_symmetry.space_group_name_H-M   'P 1'
#
loop_
_entity.id
_entity.type
_entity.pdbx_description
1 polymer ?
#
loop_
_entity_poly.entity_id
_entity_poly.type
_entity_poly.pdbx_seq_one_letter_code
_entity_poly.pdbx_strand_id
1 'polypeptide(L)'
;SATTVSDELLVLSAIAEFLPDGQVCEEQLLSADSPERGWEGWGGAGWETEVDGFEELVVQITCDFDSEEFWFSHQLRIQYPLKTGEAAEVINSEVRSVVARGILGYFIDSRDRFSELRLTGEEQRSDQTQQRGCGYPGYLAISGVVPYSNDGLHSVYLSFGQNHPCANTTASPVVTLNFDVFGDRHPDMSGSDYKSRMLFDLPDLFKDGSVWEAELVEVIRRRWVESGGDPDEWLVGQLTVEFVRSLDFTMGPD
;
A
#
# COMPACT_ATOMS: atom_id res chain seq x y z
N SER A 1 12.27 22.31 15.43
CA SER A 1 11.37 21.73 16.44
C SER A 1 10.99 20.36 15.96
N ALA A 2 11.15 19.33 16.80
CA ALA A 2 10.90 17.93 16.43
C ALA A 2 9.39 17.68 16.31
N THR A 3 8.96 17.20 15.15
CA THR A 3 7.56 16.88 14.78
C THR A 3 7.41 15.37 14.69
N THR A 4 7.57 14.61 15.79
CA THR A 4 7.90 13.17 15.65
C THR A 4 7.19 12.22 16.62
N VAL A 5 5.91 12.43 16.97
CA VAL A 5 5.11 11.36 17.63
C VAL A 5 3.60 11.42 17.30
N SER A 6 3.04 12.59 16.96
CA SER A 6 1.58 12.76 16.93
C SER A 6 0.89 12.47 15.59
N ASP A 7 1.58 12.58 14.46
CA ASP A 7 0.90 12.64 13.15
C ASP A 7 0.75 11.26 12.48
N GLU A 8 1.59 10.28 12.84
CA GLU A 8 1.52 8.90 12.34
C GLU A 8 0.79 7.92 13.27
N LEU A 9 0.00 8.45 14.20
CA LEU A 9 -0.69 7.64 15.20
C LEU A 9 -1.59 6.57 14.57
N LEU A 10 -2.23 6.84 13.42
CA LEU A 10 -3.07 5.87 12.73
C LEU A 10 -2.26 4.67 12.23
N VAL A 11 -1.14 4.92 11.55
CA VAL A 11 -0.28 3.88 10.98
C VAL A 11 0.44 3.12 12.09
N LEU A 12 1.00 3.82 13.07
CA LEU A 12 1.66 3.20 14.22
C LEU A 12 0.68 2.38 15.07
N SER A 13 -0.58 2.81 15.22
CA SER A 13 -1.59 2.01 15.93
C SER A 13 -1.94 0.71 15.21
N ALA A 14 -1.99 0.74 13.87
CA ALA A 14 -2.22 -0.47 13.07
C ALA A 14 -1.08 -1.49 13.25
N ILE A 15 0.16 -1.03 13.43
CA ILE A 15 1.29 -1.92 13.75
C ILE A 15 1.23 -2.35 15.23
N ALA A 16 0.91 -1.43 16.14
CA ALA A 16 0.87 -1.66 17.58
C ALA A 16 -0.15 -2.71 18.01
N GLU A 17 -1.23 -2.93 17.25
CA GLU A 17 -2.18 -4.02 17.48
C GLU A 17 -1.52 -5.42 17.44
N PHE A 18 -0.38 -5.54 16.77
CA PHE A 18 0.34 -6.81 16.55
C PHE A 18 1.72 -6.84 17.20
N LEU A 19 2.21 -5.70 17.70
CA LEU A 19 3.50 -5.61 18.36
C LEU A 19 3.46 -6.25 19.76
N PRO A 20 4.52 -6.98 20.15
CA PRO A 20 4.71 -7.38 21.53
C PRO A 20 4.82 -6.18 22.48
N ASP A 21 4.37 -6.37 23.72
CA ASP A 21 4.42 -5.33 24.74
C ASP A 21 5.85 -4.80 24.94
N GLY A 22 6.00 -3.47 24.87
CA GLY A 22 7.28 -2.78 25.08
C GLY A 22 8.19 -2.71 23.86
N GLN A 23 7.81 -3.29 22.72
CA GLN A 23 8.48 -3.05 21.44
C GLN A 23 7.96 -1.79 20.76
N VAL A 24 8.86 -1.10 20.05
CA VAL A 24 8.55 0.12 19.29
C VAL A 24 9.21 0.04 17.92
N CYS A 25 8.54 0.57 16.90
CA CYS A 25 9.12 0.71 15.58
C CYS A 25 9.94 2.00 15.49
N GLU A 26 10.93 2.00 14.60
CA GLU A 26 11.68 3.22 14.27
C GLU A 26 10.92 3.98 13.19
N GLU A 27 10.56 5.23 13.48
CA GLU A 27 9.85 6.15 12.58
C GLU A 27 10.77 7.32 12.23
N GLN A 28 10.80 7.70 10.95
CA GLN A 28 11.47 8.88 10.45
C GLN A 28 10.58 9.62 9.47
N LEU A 29 10.56 10.95 9.57
CA LEU A 29 9.99 11.84 8.56
C LEU A 29 11.16 12.50 7.82
N LEU A 30 11.28 12.20 6.53
CA LEU A 30 12.39 12.61 5.68
C LEU A 30 11.89 13.54 4.57
N SER A 31 12.76 14.41 4.07
CA SER A 31 12.54 15.05 2.78
C SER A 31 12.68 14.02 1.66
N ALA A 32 11.99 14.22 0.54
CA ALA A 32 12.03 13.28 -0.58
C ALA A 32 13.43 13.04 -1.17
N ASP A 33 14.31 14.05 -1.06
CA ASP A 33 15.71 14.06 -1.51
C ASP A 33 16.71 13.62 -0.43
N SER A 34 16.23 13.16 0.73
CA SER A 34 17.12 12.73 1.82
C SER A 34 17.97 11.53 1.39
N PRO A 35 19.30 11.56 1.60
CA PRO A 35 20.16 10.41 1.36
C PRO A 35 19.91 9.25 2.33
N GLU A 36 19.13 9.48 3.39
CA GLU A 36 18.73 8.47 4.37
C GLU A 36 17.45 7.72 3.95
N ARG A 37 16.82 8.12 2.83
CA ARG A 37 15.61 7.48 2.28
C ARG A 37 15.95 6.09 1.73
N GLY A 38 15.10 5.13 2.04
CA GLY A 38 15.19 3.75 1.56
C GLY A 38 15.99 2.84 2.49
N TRP A 39 16.17 1.59 2.06
CA TRP A 39 16.87 0.56 2.83
C TRP A 39 17.86 -0.18 1.94
N GLU A 40 19.12 0.29 1.88
CA GLU A 40 20.15 -0.35 1.06
C GLU A 40 20.26 -1.87 1.32
N GLY A 41 20.07 -2.68 0.27
CA GLY A 41 20.40 -4.11 0.28
C GLY A 41 19.35 -5.01 0.92
N TRP A 42 18.13 -4.52 1.11
CA TRP A 42 17.03 -5.30 1.68
C TRP A 42 16.18 -6.00 0.60
N GLY A 43 16.39 -7.31 0.44
CA GLY A 43 15.61 -8.18 -0.44
C GLY A 43 15.94 -7.97 -1.93
N GLY A 44 16.53 -8.96 -2.58
CA GLY A 44 17.07 -8.88 -3.95
C GLY A 44 16.09 -8.59 -5.10
N ALA A 45 14.87 -8.12 -4.81
CA ALA A 45 13.98 -7.49 -5.77
C ALA A 45 14.15 -5.97 -5.66
N GLY A 46 15.16 -5.45 -6.37
CA GLY A 46 15.48 -4.02 -6.46
C GLY A 46 14.38 -3.22 -7.17
N TRP A 47 13.27 -2.98 -6.46
CA TRP A 47 12.34 -1.88 -6.74
C TRP A 47 12.68 -0.67 -5.87
N GLU A 48 13.93 -0.59 -5.39
CA GLU A 48 14.53 0.63 -4.87
C GLU A 48 14.50 1.69 -5.99
N THR A 49 13.53 2.59 -5.92
CA THR A 49 13.72 4.02 -6.20
C THR A 49 14.23 4.43 -7.59
N GLU A 50 13.73 3.85 -8.69
CA GLU A 50 13.91 4.40 -10.05
C GLU A 50 12.66 5.11 -10.61
N VAL A 51 11.68 5.43 -9.77
CA VAL A 51 10.65 6.40 -10.13
C VAL A 51 11.02 7.71 -9.44
N ASP A 52 11.60 8.65 -10.20
CA ASP A 52 11.69 10.06 -9.80
C ASP A 52 10.26 10.59 -9.64
N GLY A 53 9.74 10.48 -8.42
CA GLY A 53 8.41 10.96 -8.09
C GLY A 53 8.42 12.43 -7.69
N PHE A 54 7.22 13.01 -7.61
CA PHE A 54 6.99 14.37 -7.12
C PHE A 54 6.78 14.39 -5.60
N GLU A 55 7.45 13.49 -4.85
CA GLU A 55 7.32 13.45 -3.40
C GLU A 55 7.88 14.73 -2.78
N GLU A 56 7.24 15.20 -1.72
CA GLU A 56 7.70 16.36 -0.95
C GLU A 56 8.33 15.89 0.37
N LEU A 57 7.57 15.08 1.12
CA LEU A 57 8.00 14.40 2.33
C LEU A 57 7.75 12.90 2.22
N VAL A 58 8.50 12.12 2.99
CA VAL A 58 8.37 10.67 3.05
C VAL A 58 8.41 10.24 4.51
N VAL A 59 7.44 9.42 4.91
CA VAL A 59 7.50 8.68 6.18
C VAL A 59 8.17 7.35 5.93
N GLN A 60 9.13 7.00 6.79
CA GLN A 60 9.82 5.72 6.80
C GLN A 60 9.65 5.06 8.17
N ILE A 61 9.06 3.86 8.19
CA ILE A 61 8.86 3.07 9.40
C ILE A 61 9.55 1.71 9.22
N THR A 62 10.37 1.35 10.21
CA THR A 62 11.12 0.09 10.25
C THR A 62 10.80 -0.67 11.53
N CYS A 63 10.45 -1.94 11.40
CA CYS A 63 10.08 -2.75 12.54
C CYS A 63 10.34 -4.24 12.29
N ASP A 64 11.14 -4.87 13.15
CA ASP A 64 11.37 -6.31 13.13
C ASP A 64 10.98 -6.89 14.48
N PHE A 65 10.04 -7.85 14.50
CA PHE A 65 9.52 -8.40 15.75
C PHE A 65 9.02 -9.84 15.59
N ASP A 66 8.90 -10.54 16.71
CA ASP A 66 8.28 -11.87 16.77
C ASP A 66 6.88 -11.76 17.41
N SER A 67 5.86 -12.21 16.70
CA SER A 67 4.51 -12.35 17.23
C SER A 67 4.48 -13.46 18.27
N GLU A 68 4.31 -13.14 19.55
CA GLU A 68 4.33 -14.14 20.64
C GLU A 68 3.21 -15.18 20.52
N GLU A 69 2.08 -14.80 19.93
CA GLU A 69 0.90 -15.65 19.79
C GLU A 69 1.09 -16.78 18.77
N PHE A 70 1.95 -16.57 17.77
CA PHE A 70 2.18 -17.51 16.66
C PHE A 70 3.65 -17.90 16.49
N TRP A 71 4.58 -17.25 17.21
CA TRP A 71 6.02 -17.23 16.95
C TRP A 71 6.40 -16.98 15.49
N PHE A 72 5.69 -16.05 14.87
CA PHE A 72 6.05 -15.55 13.56
C PHE A 72 7.00 -14.38 13.67
N SER A 73 8.16 -14.49 13.04
CA SER A 73 9.00 -13.33 12.80
C SER A 73 8.40 -12.50 11.68
N HIS A 74 8.28 -11.20 11.91
CA HIS A 74 7.80 -10.22 10.95
C HIS A 74 8.87 -9.17 10.69
N GLN A 75 8.92 -8.74 9.44
CA GLN A 75 9.88 -7.81 8.89
C GLN A 75 9.15 -6.69 8.16
N LEU A 76 9.06 -5.51 8.77
CA LEU A 76 8.29 -4.37 8.24
C LEU A 76 9.22 -3.28 7.70
N ARG A 77 9.01 -2.90 6.44
CA ARG A 77 9.69 -1.79 5.75
C ARG A 77 8.64 -0.95 5.06
N ILE A 78 8.21 0.13 5.71
CA ILE A 78 7.05 0.92 5.27
C ILE A 78 7.52 2.31 4.89
N GLN A 79 7.27 2.70 3.65
CA GLN A 79 7.59 4.01 3.10
C GLN A 79 6.37 4.54 2.35
N TYR A 80 5.94 5.76 2.63
CA TYR A 80 4.88 6.42 1.85
C TYR A 80 5.05 7.94 1.85
N PRO A 81 4.60 8.60 0.77
CA PRO A 81 4.75 10.04 0.63
C PRO A 81 3.72 10.78 1.47
N LEU A 82 4.11 11.96 1.93
CA LEU A 82 3.20 12.98 2.46
C LEU A 82 3.32 14.25 1.62
N LYS A 83 2.16 14.87 1.41
CA LYS A 83 2.03 16.19 0.80
C LYS A 83 2.19 17.30 1.85
N THR A 84 2.75 18.43 1.44
CA THR A 84 2.73 19.69 2.20
C THR A 84 1.84 20.74 1.52
N GLY A 85 1.46 21.78 2.26
CA GLY A 85 0.70 22.90 1.71
C GLY A 85 -0.80 22.60 1.51
N GLU A 86 -1.37 23.08 0.39
CA GLU A 86 -2.80 22.95 0.10
C GLU A 86 -3.21 21.48 -0.02
N ALA A 87 -4.39 21.14 0.52
CA ALA A 87 -4.96 19.78 0.54
C ALA A 87 -4.16 18.71 1.29
N ALA A 88 -3.05 19.07 1.95
CA ALA A 88 -2.21 18.13 2.70
C ALA A 88 -2.99 17.34 3.76
N GLU A 89 -3.91 17.97 4.48
CA GLU A 89 -4.72 17.29 5.51
C GLU A 89 -5.52 16.13 4.93
N VAL A 90 -6.25 16.38 3.84
CA VAL A 90 -7.11 15.37 3.20
C VAL A 90 -6.27 14.28 2.54
N ILE A 91 -5.27 14.66 1.73
CA ILE A 91 -4.42 13.72 1.01
C ILE A 91 -3.67 12.82 1.99
N ASN A 92 -3.01 13.40 3.00
CA ASN A 92 -2.23 12.63 3.96
C ASN A 92 -3.11 11.73 4.83
N SER A 93 -4.34 12.18 5.17
CA SER A 93 -5.30 11.34 5.89
C SER A 93 -5.68 10.09 5.08
N GLU A 94 -5.98 10.25 3.79
CA GLU A 94 -6.33 9.12 2.90
C GLU A 94 -5.15 8.17 2.69
N VAL A 95 -3.94 8.70 2.45
CA VAL A 95 -2.72 7.90 2.32
C VAL A 95 -2.48 7.07 3.59
N ARG A 96 -2.51 7.71 4.77
CA ARG A 96 -2.34 7.01 6.05
C ARG A 96 -3.42 5.95 6.28
N SER A 97 -4.67 6.24 5.92
CA SER A 97 -5.80 5.31 6.04
C SER A 97 -5.57 4.05 5.20
N VAL A 98 -5.12 4.20 3.96
CA VAL A 98 -4.81 3.07 3.06
C VAL A 98 -3.61 2.28 3.58
N VAL A 99 -2.54 2.95 3.99
CA VAL A 99 -1.36 2.29 4.57
C VAL A 99 -1.73 1.49 5.81
N ALA A 100 -2.46 2.10 6.76
CA ALA A 100 -2.92 1.43 7.96
C ALA A 100 -3.80 0.22 7.63
N ARG A 101 -4.73 0.34 6.67
CA ARG A 101 -5.57 -0.78 6.23
C ARG A 101 -4.76 -1.92 5.63
N GLY A 102 -3.74 -1.61 4.81
CA GLY A 102 -2.87 -2.63 4.24
C GLY A 102 -2.04 -3.36 5.28
N ILE A 103 -1.56 -2.65 6.32
CA ILE A 103 -0.88 -3.26 7.47
C ILE A 103 -1.81 -4.21 8.22
N LEU A 104 -3.02 -3.76 8.55
CA LEU A 104 -4.02 -4.60 9.21
C LEU A 104 -4.35 -5.84 8.37
N GLY A 105 -4.56 -5.65 7.06
CA GLY A 105 -4.83 -6.73 6.12
C GLY A 105 -3.73 -7.79 6.10
N TYR A 106 -2.46 -7.36 5.97
CA TYR A 106 -1.31 -8.26 6.04
C TYR A 106 -1.33 -9.14 7.29
N PHE A 107 -1.51 -8.54 8.48
CA PHE A 107 -1.47 -9.31 9.72
C PHE A 107 -2.70 -10.20 9.92
N ILE A 108 -3.91 -9.70 9.60
CA ILE A 108 -5.14 -10.48 9.69
C ILE A 108 -5.06 -11.69 8.75
N ASP A 109 -4.69 -11.48 7.49
CA ASP A 109 -4.61 -12.56 6.50
C ASP A 109 -3.50 -13.55 6.86
N SER A 110 -2.39 -13.08 7.42
CA SER A 110 -1.32 -13.93 7.95
C SER A 110 -1.82 -14.83 9.08
N ARG A 111 -2.56 -14.27 10.05
CA ARG A 111 -3.11 -15.02 11.19
C ARG A 111 -4.17 -16.01 10.75
N ASP A 112 -5.06 -15.60 9.85
CA ASP A 112 -6.15 -16.45 9.36
C ASP A 112 -5.62 -17.64 8.55
N ARG A 113 -4.61 -17.40 7.69
CA ARG A 113 -3.97 -18.43 6.87
C ARG A 113 -3.33 -19.54 7.70
N PHE A 114 -2.81 -19.21 8.89
CA PHE A 114 -2.10 -20.14 9.76
C PHE A 114 -2.71 -20.21 11.16
N SER A 115 -4.04 -20.09 11.23
CA SER A 115 -4.79 -20.07 12.49
C SER A 115 -4.58 -21.33 13.34
N GLU A 116 -4.24 -22.45 12.72
CA GLU A 116 -3.88 -23.72 13.36
C GLU A 116 -2.54 -23.69 14.09
N LEU A 117 -1.67 -22.72 13.79
CA LEU A 117 -0.38 -22.53 14.46
C LEU A 117 -0.47 -21.63 15.69
N ARG A 118 -1.65 -21.08 15.98
CA ARG A 118 -1.89 -20.23 17.15
C ARG A 118 -1.60 -20.99 18.45
N LEU A 119 -0.78 -20.39 19.30
CA LEU A 119 -0.36 -20.98 20.57
C LEU A 119 -1.36 -20.67 21.68
N THR A 120 -1.60 -21.65 22.53
CA THR A 120 -2.29 -21.41 23.80
C THR A 120 -1.38 -20.66 24.77
N GLY A 121 -1.98 -19.94 25.74
CA GLY A 121 -1.19 -19.24 26.76
C GLY A 121 -0.34 -20.17 27.65
N GLU A 122 -0.63 -21.47 27.70
CA GLU A 122 0.24 -22.46 28.35
C GLU A 122 1.45 -22.81 27.49
N GLU A 123 1.28 -23.00 26.19
CA GLU A 123 2.35 -23.25 25.23
C GLU A 123 3.34 -22.08 25.17
N GLN A 124 2.84 -20.85 25.12
CA GLN A 124 3.67 -19.62 25.17
C GLN A 124 4.56 -19.57 26.42
N ARG A 125 4.06 -20.06 27.57
CA ARG A 125 4.81 -20.10 28.84
C ARG A 125 5.79 -21.26 28.94
N SER A 126 5.48 -22.39 28.29
CA SER A 126 6.23 -23.64 28.48
C SER A 126 7.44 -23.78 27.56
N ASP A 127 7.49 -23.05 26.45
CA ASP A 127 8.29 -23.49 25.31
C ASP A 127 9.01 -22.34 24.59
N GLN A 128 10.11 -21.85 25.18
CA GLN A 128 11.01 -20.88 24.54
C GLN A 128 11.99 -21.53 23.54
N THR A 129 11.93 -22.85 23.33
CA THR A 129 12.97 -23.61 22.62
C THR A 129 12.49 -24.43 21.43
N GLN A 130 11.19 -24.70 21.28
CA GLN A 130 10.66 -25.28 20.05
C GLN A 130 10.48 -24.15 19.02
N GLN A 131 11.38 -24.08 18.06
CA GLN A 131 11.16 -23.41 16.78
C GLN A 131 9.98 -24.09 16.06
N ARG A 132 8.74 -23.82 16.49
CA ARG A 132 7.51 -24.25 15.80
C ARG A 132 7.19 -23.36 14.60
N GLY A 133 7.84 -22.19 14.51
CA GLY A 133 7.75 -21.31 13.36
C GLY A 133 8.28 -22.01 12.11
N CYS A 134 7.53 -21.93 11.03
CA CYS A 134 8.01 -22.34 9.72
C CYS A 134 9.16 -21.40 9.34
N GLY A 135 10.32 -21.94 8.96
CA GLY A 135 11.63 -21.27 9.03
C GLY A 135 11.87 -20.04 8.14
N TYR A 136 10.82 -19.36 7.67
CA TYR A 136 10.88 -18.12 6.91
C TYR A 136 10.10 -17.01 7.61
N PRO A 137 10.72 -15.85 7.89
CA PRO A 137 10.01 -14.69 8.41
C PRO A 137 9.00 -14.20 7.38
N GLY A 138 7.88 -13.68 7.87
CA GLY A 138 7.00 -12.88 7.04
C GLY A 138 7.63 -11.51 6.82
N TYR A 139 7.38 -10.91 5.66
CA TYR A 139 7.75 -9.52 5.40
C TYR A 139 6.56 -8.73 4.87
N LEU A 140 6.53 -7.44 5.19
CA LEU A 140 5.65 -6.45 4.60
C LEU A 140 6.51 -5.24 4.22
N ALA A 141 6.61 -5.00 2.92
CA ALA A 141 7.23 -3.84 2.32
C ALA A 141 6.12 -2.98 1.69
N ILE A 142 5.91 -1.78 2.22
CA ILE A 142 5.03 -0.79 1.59
C ILE A 142 5.92 0.26 0.97
N SER A 143 5.76 0.50 -0.34
CA SER A 143 6.49 1.53 -1.07
C SER A 143 5.51 2.46 -1.76
N GLY A 144 5.49 3.71 -1.31
CA GLY A 144 4.70 4.77 -1.89
C GLY A 144 5.54 5.73 -2.72
N VAL A 145 4.97 6.14 -3.86
CA VAL A 145 5.52 7.17 -4.74
C VAL A 145 4.42 8.14 -5.19
N VAL A 146 4.82 9.35 -5.59
CA VAL A 146 3.95 10.35 -6.21
C VAL A 146 4.28 10.41 -7.70
N PRO A 147 3.65 9.60 -8.56
CA PRO A 147 3.97 9.55 -9.98
C PRO A 147 3.51 10.77 -10.76
N TYR A 148 2.60 11.58 -10.21
CA TYR A 148 2.12 12.81 -10.84
C TYR A 148 1.71 13.84 -9.80
N SER A 149 2.15 15.10 -9.96
CA SER A 149 1.69 16.21 -9.14
C SER A 149 1.79 17.54 -9.89
N ASN A 150 0.70 18.31 -9.87
CA ASN A 150 0.67 19.72 -10.29
C ASN A 150 -0.25 20.52 -9.34
N ASP A 151 -0.52 21.79 -9.68
CA ASP A 151 -1.34 22.68 -8.83
C ASP A 151 -2.78 22.20 -8.59
N GLY A 152 -3.31 21.30 -9.44
CA GLY A 152 -4.69 20.82 -9.38
C GLY A 152 -4.87 19.33 -9.23
N LEU A 153 -3.88 18.51 -9.58
CA LEU A 153 -3.97 17.06 -9.58
C LEU A 153 -2.79 16.46 -8.82
N HIS A 154 -3.06 15.42 -8.04
CA HIS A 154 -2.05 14.69 -7.28
C HIS A 154 -2.34 13.19 -7.35
N SER A 155 -1.34 12.37 -7.60
CA SER A 155 -1.46 10.91 -7.65
C SER A 155 -0.51 10.29 -6.66
N VAL A 156 -0.97 9.29 -5.92
CA VAL A 156 -0.15 8.46 -5.03
C VAL A 156 -0.33 7.01 -5.43
N TYR A 157 0.79 6.33 -5.69
CA TYR A 157 0.83 4.90 -5.93
C TYR A 157 1.49 4.20 -4.75
N LEU A 158 0.84 3.16 -4.21
CA LEU A 158 1.32 2.35 -3.09
C LEU A 158 1.43 0.90 -3.54
N SER A 159 2.63 0.33 -3.44
CA SER A 159 2.87 -1.10 -3.64
C SER A 159 3.05 -1.80 -2.30
N PHE A 160 2.39 -2.93 -2.12
CA PHE A 160 2.46 -3.76 -0.92
C PHE A 160 3.15 -5.07 -1.28
N GLY A 161 4.48 -5.06 -1.29
CA GLY A 161 5.25 -6.29 -1.37
C GLY A 161 5.09 -7.06 -0.06
N GLN A 162 4.58 -8.27 -0.10
CA GLN A 162 4.40 -9.04 1.14
C GLN A 162 4.65 -10.53 0.92
N ASN A 163 5.13 -11.18 1.98
CA ASN A 163 5.00 -12.61 2.22
C ASN A 163 4.49 -12.81 3.64
N HIS A 164 3.40 -13.56 3.80
CA HIS A 164 3.04 -14.05 5.13
C HIS A 164 4.17 -14.95 5.65
N PRO A 165 4.41 -14.98 6.97
CA PRO A 165 5.26 -15.98 7.60
C PRO A 165 4.93 -17.37 7.06
N CYS A 166 5.92 -18.25 6.94
CA CYS A 166 5.70 -19.60 6.43
C CYS A 166 5.29 -19.75 4.95
N ALA A 167 5.01 -18.66 4.24
CA ALA A 167 4.65 -18.67 2.83
C ALA A 167 5.81 -18.17 1.97
N ASN A 168 6.02 -18.82 0.82
CA ASN A 168 6.99 -18.36 -0.17
C ASN A 168 6.38 -17.34 -1.16
N THR A 169 5.06 -17.32 -1.28
CA THR A 169 4.31 -16.38 -2.13
C THR A 169 3.00 -15.97 -1.45
N THR A 170 2.73 -14.67 -1.51
CA THR A 170 1.40 -14.07 -1.28
C THR A 170 1.09 -13.05 -2.36
N ALA A 171 -0.17 -12.62 -2.44
CA ALA A 171 -0.55 -11.51 -3.29
C ALA A 171 0.21 -10.25 -2.85
N SER A 172 0.69 -9.46 -3.82
CA SER A 172 1.27 -8.14 -3.58
C SER A 172 0.29 -7.09 -4.11
N PRO A 173 -0.66 -6.62 -3.28
CA PRO A 173 -1.63 -5.65 -3.74
C PRO A 173 -0.96 -4.32 -4.08
N VAL A 174 -1.59 -3.58 -4.99
CA VAL A 174 -1.23 -2.22 -5.32
C VAL A 174 -2.46 -1.36 -5.10
N VAL A 175 -2.26 -0.13 -4.65
CA VAL A 175 -3.35 0.84 -4.47
C VAL A 175 -2.94 2.14 -5.13
N THR A 176 -3.86 2.76 -5.86
CA THR A 176 -3.67 4.12 -6.36
C THR A 176 -4.71 5.08 -5.83
N LEU A 177 -4.27 6.29 -5.50
CA LEU A 177 -5.12 7.40 -5.06
C LEU A 177 -4.90 8.59 -5.99
N ASN A 178 -5.94 9.01 -6.72
CA ASN A 178 -5.89 10.18 -7.58
C ASN A 178 -6.77 11.28 -7.00
N PHE A 179 -6.20 12.48 -6.86
CA PHE A 179 -6.83 13.63 -6.22
C PHE A 179 -6.97 14.80 -7.18
N ASP A 180 -8.17 15.37 -7.29
CA ASP A 180 -8.46 16.70 -7.82
C ASP A 180 -8.50 17.69 -6.65
N VAL A 181 -7.44 18.48 -6.54
CA VAL A 181 -7.23 19.49 -5.49
C VAL A 181 -8.29 20.60 -5.54
N PHE A 182 -8.91 20.82 -6.71
CA PHE A 182 -9.96 21.81 -6.88
C PHE A 182 -11.37 21.25 -6.70
N GLY A 183 -11.54 19.94 -6.55
CA GLY A 183 -12.83 19.25 -6.42
C GLY A 183 -13.70 19.75 -5.26
N ASP A 184 -13.11 20.33 -4.22
CA ASP A 184 -13.84 20.95 -3.10
C ASP A 184 -14.56 22.26 -3.46
N ARG A 185 -14.26 22.86 -4.62
CA ARG A 185 -14.82 24.17 -5.03
C ARG A 185 -16.12 24.06 -5.86
N HIS A 186 -16.55 22.86 -6.24
CA HIS A 186 -17.78 22.65 -7.01
C HIS A 186 -18.86 21.90 -6.19
N PRO A 187 -19.98 22.56 -5.82
CA PRO A 187 -21.06 21.88 -5.11
C PRO A 187 -22.06 21.16 -6.06
N ASP A 188 -22.45 19.94 -5.65
CA ASP A 188 -23.67 19.14 -5.99
C ASP A 188 -23.55 18.15 -7.19
N MET A 189 -24.08 16.90 -7.25
CA MET A 189 -25.18 16.17 -6.57
C MET A 189 -24.93 14.62 -6.57
N SER A 190 -25.43 13.93 -5.53
CA SER A 190 -25.78 12.48 -5.45
C SER A 190 -24.69 11.38 -5.45
N GLY A 191 -24.58 10.66 -4.32
CA GLY A 191 -23.89 9.36 -4.19
C GLY A 191 -23.58 9.02 -2.72
N SER A 192 -23.95 7.83 -2.24
CA SER A 192 -23.99 7.47 -0.81
C SER A 192 -22.72 6.82 -0.24
N ASP A 193 -21.57 6.96 -0.90
CA ASP A 193 -20.31 6.42 -0.39
C ASP A 193 -19.41 7.59 0.03
N TYR A 194 -18.96 7.56 1.29
CA TYR A 194 -18.10 8.59 1.89
C TYR A 194 -16.70 8.54 1.26
N LYS A 195 -16.57 9.01 0.02
CA LYS A 195 -15.30 9.29 -0.64
C LYS A 195 -15.03 10.78 -0.53
N SER A 196 -13.80 11.19 -0.20
CA SER A 196 -13.41 12.60 -0.26
C SER A 196 -13.72 13.13 -1.67
N ARG A 197 -14.32 14.33 -1.78
CA ARG A 197 -14.67 14.95 -3.08
C ARG A 197 -13.45 15.22 -3.97
N MET A 198 -12.27 15.13 -3.38
CA MET A 198 -11.00 15.25 -4.07
C MET A 198 -10.60 13.94 -4.74
N LEU A 199 -11.01 12.76 -4.23
CA LEU A 199 -10.61 11.48 -4.80
C LEU A 199 -11.47 11.13 -6.03
N PHE A 200 -10.83 10.66 -7.10
CA PHE A 200 -11.51 10.16 -8.29
C PHE A 200 -10.91 8.83 -8.79
N ASP A 201 -11.78 7.96 -9.31
CA ASP A 201 -11.42 6.66 -9.87
C ASP A 201 -11.55 6.67 -11.41
N LEU A 202 -11.13 5.58 -12.06
CA LEU A 202 -11.16 5.47 -13.51
C LEU A 202 -12.54 5.77 -14.12
N PRO A 203 -13.67 5.31 -13.55
CA PRO A 203 -15.00 5.63 -14.09
C PRO A 203 -15.32 7.13 -14.10
N ASP A 204 -14.79 7.90 -13.15
CA ASP A 204 -15.09 9.33 -13.00
C ASP A 204 -14.54 10.17 -14.16
N LEU A 205 -13.60 9.62 -14.93
CA LEU A 205 -13.04 10.25 -16.14
C LEU A 205 -13.99 10.18 -17.34
N PHE A 206 -15.04 9.37 -17.26
CA PHE A 206 -15.92 9.09 -18.39
C PHE A 206 -17.35 9.55 -18.11
N LYS A 207 -18.07 9.87 -19.18
CA LYS A 207 -19.47 10.27 -19.07
C LYS A 207 -20.34 9.06 -18.77
N ASP A 208 -21.38 9.26 -17.96
CA ASP A 208 -22.42 8.27 -17.73
C ASP A 208 -22.99 7.71 -19.05
N GLY A 209 -23.09 6.38 -19.12
CA GLY A 209 -23.59 5.67 -20.30
C GLY A 209 -22.63 5.62 -21.49
N SER A 210 -21.38 6.09 -21.35
CA SER A 210 -20.34 5.84 -22.35
C SER A 210 -19.88 4.37 -22.31
N VAL A 211 -19.32 3.89 -23.42
CA VAL A 211 -18.84 2.50 -23.60
C VAL A 211 -17.35 2.36 -23.30
N TRP A 212 -16.85 3.18 -22.38
CA TRP A 212 -15.41 3.32 -22.12
C TRP A 212 -14.76 2.01 -21.67
N GLU A 213 -15.48 1.14 -20.95
CA GLU A 213 -14.92 -0.14 -20.52
C GLU A 213 -14.58 -1.04 -21.72
N ALA A 214 -15.47 -1.11 -22.71
CA ALA A 214 -15.26 -1.93 -23.90
C ALA A 214 -14.09 -1.39 -24.75
N GLU A 215 -14.02 -0.07 -24.92
CA GLU A 215 -12.93 0.59 -25.65
C GLU A 215 -11.57 0.39 -24.95
N LEU A 216 -11.52 0.48 -23.61
CA LEU A 216 -10.30 0.20 -22.86
C LEU A 216 -9.86 -1.26 -22.97
N VAL A 217 -10.79 -2.22 -22.91
CA VAL A 217 -10.47 -3.65 -23.14
C VAL A 217 -9.81 -3.84 -24.52
N GLU A 218 -10.35 -3.21 -25.56
CA GLU A 218 -9.77 -3.28 -26.91
C GLU A 218 -8.37 -2.65 -26.98
N VAL A 219 -8.19 -1.47 -26.38
CA VAL A 219 -6.90 -0.79 -26.35
C VAL A 219 -5.85 -1.61 -25.61
N ILE A 220 -6.17 -2.14 -24.42
CA ILE A 220 -5.25 -2.96 -23.62
C ILE A 220 -4.86 -4.22 -24.40
N ARG A 221 -5.83 -4.96 -24.96
CA ARG A 221 -5.56 -6.16 -25.78
C ARG A 221 -4.65 -5.83 -26.95
N ARG A 222 -4.94 -4.75 -27.70
CA ARG A 222 -4.13 -4.34 -28.85
C ARG A 222 -2.70 -4.02 -28.44
N ARG A 223 -2.50 -3.23 -27.39
CA ARG A 223 -1.16 -2.84 -26.91
C ARG A 223 -0.34 -4.05 -26.43
N TRP A 224 -0.99 -5.01 -25.79
CA TRP A 224 -0.33 -6.23 -25.32
C TRP A 224 0.13 -7.13 -26.47
N VAL A 225 -0.71 -7.27 -27.51
CA VAL A 225 -0.33 -7.97 -28.74
C VAL A 225 0.82 -7.25 -29.46
N GLU A 226 0.78 -5.92 -29.53
CA GLU A 226 1.86 -5.10 -30.09
C GLU A 226 3.19 -5.27 -29.32
N SER A 227 3.14 -5.47 -28.01
CA SER A 227 4.33 -5.79 -27.20
C SER A 227 4.80 -7.25 -27.31
N GLY A 228 4.13 -8.08 -28.13
CA GLY A 228 4.51 -9.46 -28.39
C GLY A 228 4.08 -10.46 -27.31
N GLY A 229 3.18 -10.08 -26.40
CA GLY A 229 2.63 -10.96 -25.38
C GLY A 229 1.21 -11.44 -25.71
N ASP A 230 0.76 -12.49 -25.03
CA ASP A 230 -0.64 -12.91 -25.03
C ASP A 230 -1.39 -12.19 -23.89
N PRO A 231 -2.45 -11.39 -24.21
CA PRO A 231 -3.20 -10.64 -23.21
C PRO A 231 -3.79 -11.48 -22.08
N ASP A 232 -4.05 -12.77 -22.34
CA ASP A 232 -4.73 -13.65 -21.40
C ASP A 232 -3.72 -14.61 -20.69
N GLU A 233 -2.42 -14.54 -20.96
CA GLU A 233 -1.39 -15.46 -20.40
C GLU A 233 -1.15 -15.28 -18.89
N TRP A 234 -1.20 -14.03 -18.40
CA TRP A 234 -0.89 -13.68 -17.02
C TRP A 234 -2.11 -13.30 -16.18
N LEU A 235 -3.29 -13.33 -16.78
CA LEU A 235 -4.54 -13.07 -16.10
C LEU A 235 -5.11 -14.39 -15.55
N VAL A 236 -5.71 -14.33 -14.36
CA VAL A 236 -6.44 -15.47 -13.76
C VAL A 236 -7.78 -15.74 -14.51
N GLY A 237 -8.04 -15.00 -15.60
CA GLY A 237 -9.24 -15.07 -16.45
C GLY A 237 -9.08 -14.22 -17.71
N GLN A 238 -10.16 -14.04 -18.48
CA GLN A 238 -10.14 -13.16 -19.65
C GLN A 238 -10.12 -11.69 -19.23
N LEU A 239 -9.46 -10.83 -20.02
CA LEU A 239 -9.66 -9.38 -19.88
C LEU A 239 -11.12 -9.02 -20.22
N THR A 240 -11.93 -8.70 -19.19
CA THR A 240 -13.34 -8.31 -19.31
C THR A 240 -13.58 -6.87 -18.86
N VAL A 241 -14.79 -6.36 -19.13
CA VAL A 241 -15.22 -5.02 -18.67
C VAL A 241 -15.30 -4.95 -17.15
N GLU A 242 -15.68 -6.03 -16.47
CA GLU A 242 -15.68 -6.09 -15.00
C GLU A 242 -14.26 -6.00 -14.44
N PHE A 243 -13.31 -6.69 -15.08
CA PHE A 243 -11.90 -6.57 -14.69
C PHE A 243 -11.40 -5.14 -14.86
N VAL A 244 -11.62 -4.51 -16.02
CA VAL A 244 -11.22 -3.12 -16.26
C VAL A 244 -11.85 -2.15 -15.25
N ARG A 245 -13.12 -2.37 -14.88
CA ARG A 245 -13.80 -1.54 -13.88
C ARG A 245 -13.22 -1.72 -12.47
N SER A 246 -12.54 -2.83 -12.20
CA SER A 246 -11.86 -3.10 -10.94
C SER A 246 -10.39 -2.65 -10.91
N LEU A 247 -9.85 -2.15 -12.03
CA LEU A 247 -8.47 -1.69 -12.07
C LEU A 247 -8.33 -0.33 -11.38
N ASP A 248 -7.36 -0.27 -10.48
CA ASP A 248 -6.76 1.01 -10.12
C ASP A 248 -6.04 1.59 -11.33
N PHE A 249 -6.18 2.90 -11.51
CA PHE A 249 -5.43 3.63 -12.53
C PHE A 249 -4.54 4.66 -11.84
N THR A 250 -3.37 4.88 -12.43
CA THR A 250 -2.38 5.81 -11.90
C THR A 250 -2.07 6.86 -12.94
N MET A 251 -2.21 8.14 -12.57
CA MET A 251 -1.64 9.22 -13.38
C MET A 251 -0.12 9.10 -13.37
N GLY A 252 0.49 9.06 -14.55
CA GLY A 252 1.95 9.02 -14.73
C GLY A 252 2.48 10.32 -15.35
N PRO A 253 3.81 10.50 -15.40
CA PRO A 253 4.41 11.59 -16.13
C PRO A 253 4.10 11.45 -17.64
N ASP A 254 3.95 12.58 -18.33
CA ASP A 254 3.78 12.66 -19.79
C ASP A 254 4.97 12.07 -20.58
#